data_AF-A0A1J4Y3R1-F1
#
_entry.id   AF-A0A1J4Y3R1-F1
#
_cell.length_a   1.000
_cell.length_b   1.000
_cell.length_c   1.000
_cell.angle_alpha   90.00
_cell.angle_beta   90.00
_cell.angle_gamma   90.00
#
_symmetry.space_group_name_H-M   'P 1'
#
loop_
_entity.id
_entity.type
_entity.pdbx_description
1 polymer ?
#
loop_
_entity_poly.entity_id
_entity_poly.type
_entity_poly.pdbx_seq_one_letter_code
_entity_poly.pdbx_strand_id
1 'polypeptide(L)'
;MEKYLKLPTARPGAEPVWFGFPILVKPNSPISRNQLIVKLDKRKIGTRLLFGGNLLKQPYMNSVKTRVVGQLKNTDNVMENVFWIGVQPNLTSEMRKYVVDQFYNIFDYSNHTV
;
A
#
# COMPACT_ATOMS: atom_id res chain seq x y z
N MET A 1 14.06 -1.39 5.71
CA MET A 1 12.68 -1.24 5.21
C MET A 1 12.40 -2.07 3.96
N GLU A 2 13.31 -2.15 2.99
CA GLU A 2 13.13 -2.94 1.75
C GLU A 2 12.81 -4.43 1.97
N LYS A 3 13.31 -5.04 3.05
CA LYS A 3 12.94 -6.41 3.44
C LYS A 3 11.45 -6.59 3.75
N TYR A 4 10.75 -5.52 4.10
CA TYR A 4 9.35 -5.52 4.56
C TYR A 4 8.38 -4.84 3.60
N LEU A 5 8.84 -3.88 2.79
CA LEU A 5 8.01 -3.16 1.84
C LEU A 5 8.49 -3.40 0.40
N LYS A 6 7.55 -3.48 -0.54
CA LYS A 6 7.84 -3.38 -1.98
C LYS A 6 7.26 -2.06 -2.50
N LEU A 7 8.14 -1.24 -3.04
CA LEU A 7 7.84 0.06 -3.62
C LEU A 7 7.56 -0.08 -5.13
N PRO A 8 6.88 0.90 -5.76
CA PRO A 8 6.60 0.82 -7.18
C PRO A 8 7.86 1.09 -8.00
N THR A 9 8.00 0.37 -9.11
CA THR A 9 9.08 0.56 -10.08
C THR A 9 8.48 0.84 -11.44
N ALA A 10 9.03 1.83 -12.16
CA ALA A 10 8.66 2.04 -13.55
C ALA A 10 9.12 0.83 -14.40
N ARG A 11 8.30 0.46 -15.39
CA ARG A 11 8.70 -0.54 -16.39
C ARG A 11 9.79 0.07 -17.28
N PRO A 12 10.79 -0.71 -17.76
CA PRO A 12 11.74 -0.22 -18.75
C PRO A 12 11.02 0.45 -19.93
N GLY A 13 11.45 1.67 -20.26
CA GLY A 13 10.86 2.49 -21.33
C GLY A 13 9.57 3.24 -20.96
N ALA A 14 9.13 3.20 -19.70
CA ALA A 14 7.97 3.95 -19.23
C ALA A 14 8.37 5.14 -18.35
N GLU A 15 7.72 6.30 -18.58
CA GLU A 15 7.80 7.51 -17.75
C GLU A 15 6.44 7.77 -17.07
N PRO A 16 6.13 7.06 -15.98
CA PRO A 16 4.82 7.17 -15.35
C PRO A 16 4.61 8.52 -14.66
N VAL A 17 3.49 9.18 -14.99
CA VAL A 17 2.93 10.28 -14.20
C VAL A 17 2.10 9.67 -13.08
N TRP A 18 2.69 9.57 -11.89
CA TRP A 18 2.09 8.86 -10.76
C TRP A 18 0.86 9.59 -10.20
N PHE A 19 -0.30 8.93 -10.25
CA PHE A 19 -1.51 9.37 -9.53
C PHE A 19 -1.36 9.23 -8.01
N GLY A 20 -0.69 8.15 -7.59
CA GLY A 20 -0.47 7.77 -6.20
C GLY A 20 0.80 6.93 -6.10
N PHE A 21 1.30 6.74 -4.89
CA PHE A 21 2.48 5.90 -4.64
C PHE A 21 2.06 4.60 -3.96
N PRO A 22 1.81 3.51 -4.72
CA PRO A 22 1.36 2.25 -4.15
C PRO A 22 2.51 1.52 -3.43
N ILE A 23 2.23 1.02 -2.24
CA ILE A 23 3.16 0.31 -1.38
C ILE A 23 2.54 -1.05 -1.04
N LEU A 24 3.30 -2.12 -1.25
CA LEU A 24 2.95 -3.46 -0.81
C LEU A 24 3.69 -3.77 0.50
N VAL A 25 2.95 -4.17 1.52
CA VAL A 25 3.52 -4.71 2.76
C VAL A 25 3.76 -6.20 2.57
N LYS A 26 5.01 -6.64 2.66
CA LYS A 26 5.37 -8.04 2.42
C LYS A 26 4.89 -8.92 3.58
N PRO A 27 4.56 -10.20 3.33
CA PRO A 27 4.09 -11.12 4.38
C PRO A 27 5.08 -11.31 5.55
N ASN A 28 6.38 -11.14 5.30
CA ASN A 28 7.44 -11.21 6.31
C ASN A 28 7.67 -9.89 7.08
N SER A 29 6.82 -8.88 6.86
CA SER A 29 6.83 -7.63 7.63
C SER A 29 6.41 -7.90 9.08
N PRO A 30 7.08 -7.32 10.09
CA PRO A 30 6.68 -7.45 11.49
C PRO A 30 5.36 -6.75 11.81
N ILE A 31 4.84 -5.95 10.88
CA ILE A 31 3.55 -5.26 10.99
C ILE A 31 2.71 -5.54 9.74
N SER A 32 1.42 -5.73 9.93
CA SER A 32 0.46 -5.89 8.82
C SER A 32 0.18 -4.55 8.13
N ARG A 33 -0.35 -4.60 6.90
CA ARG A 33 -0.83 -3.41 6.18
C ARG A 33 -1.82 -2.59 7.01
N ASN A 34 -2.79 -3.24 7.65
CA ASN A 34 -3.80 -2.54 8.46
C ASN A 34 -3.17 -1.83 9.66
N GLN A 35 -2.22 -2.48 10.35
CA GLN A 35 -1.48 -1.86 11.44
C GLN A 35 -0.65 -0.65 10.96
N LEU A 36 0.01 -0.77 9.82
CA LEU A 36 0.78 0.34 9.23
C LEU A 36 -0.14 1.51 8.87
N ILE A 37 -1.27 1.26 8.20
CA ILE A 37 -2.27 2.30 7.88
C ILE A 37 -2.75 3.03 9.14
N VAL A 38 -3.11 2.29 10.19
CA VAL A 38 -3.54 2.90 11.47
C VAL A 38 -2.43 3.75 12.10
N LYS A 39 -1.17 3.27 12.05
CA LYS A 39 -0.01 4.03 12.56
C LYS A 39 0.27 5.30 11.74
N LEU A 40 0.05 5.27 10.43
CA LEU A 40 0.20 6.42 9.54
C LEU A 40 -0.93 7.43 9.73
N ASP A 41 -2.17 6.96 9.89
CA ASP A 41 -3.34 7.81 10.14
C ASP A 41 -3.21 8.59 11.47
N LYS A 42 -2.74 7.93 12.54
CA LYS A 42 -2.40 8.61 13.81
C LYS A 42 -1.36 9.72 13.66
N ARG A 43 -0.53 9.65 12.62
CA ARG A 43 0.49 10.65 12.26
C ARG A 43 0.00 11.63 11.20
N LYS A 44 -1.32 11.69 10.94
CA LYS A 44 -1.95 12.57 9.94
C LYS A 44 -1.49 12.31 8.50
N ILE A 45 -1.01 11.10 8.21
CA ILE A 45 -0.63 10.69 6.85
C ILE A 45 -1.81 9.93 6.24
N GLY A 46 -2.46 10.57 5.27
CA GLY A 46 -3.57 9.98 4.52
C GLY A 46 -3.12 8.78 3.69
N THR A 47 -3.86 7.69 3.80
CA THR A 47 -3.67 6.48 2.98
C THR A 47 -4.97 6.08 2.32
N ARG A 48 -4.89 5.29 1.25
CA ARG A 48 -6.05 4.68 0.60
C ARG A 48 -5.73 3.24 0.24
N LEU A 49 -6.71 2.35 0.40
CA LEU A 49 -6.61 1.01 -0.20
C LEU A 49 -6.66 1.13 -1.72
N LEU A 50 -6.19 0.09 -2.43
CA LEU A 50 -6.25 0.08 -3.88
C LEU A 50 -7.66 -0.24 -4.37
N PHE A 51 -8.52 0.78 -4.36
CA PHE A 51 -9.92 0.72 -4.80
C PHE A 51 -10.68 -0.44 -4.12
N GLY A 52 -11.43 -1.24 -4.89
CA GLY A 52 -12.13 -2.43 -4.39
C GLY A 52 -11.23 -3.65 -4.16
N GLY A 53 -9.92 -3.55 -4.38
CA GLY A 53 -8.99 -4.67 -4.30
C GLY A 53 -9.38 -5.79 -5.27
N ASN A 54 -9.92 -6.90 -4.75
CA ASN A 54 -10.51 -7.95 -5.55
C ASN A 54 -12.03 -7.72 -5.65
N LEU A 55 -12.50 -7.26 -6.81
CA LEU A 55 -13.92 -6.99 -7.03
C LEU A 55 -14.80 -8.22 -6.78
N LEU A 56 -14.33 -9.43 -7.10
CA LEU A 56 -15.10 -10.66 -6.87
C LEU A 56 -15.40 -10.94 -5.39
N LYS A 57 -14.65 -10.31 -4.48
CA LYS A 57 -14.87 -10.40 -3.03
C LYS A 57 -15.73 -9.26 -2.48
N GLN A 58 -16.18 -8.33 -3.33
CA GLN A 58 -17.08 -7.25 -2.93
C GLN A 58 -18.53 -7.75 -2.87
N PRO A 59 -19.35 -7.30 -1.89
CA PRO A 59 -20.70 -7.83 -1.69
C PRO A 59 -21.60 -7.78 -2.93
N TYR A 60 -21.47 -6.72 -3.74
CA TYR A 60 -22.30 -6.53 -4.93
C TYR A 60 -22.02 -7.55 -6.04
N MET A 61 -20.85 -8.22 -6.02
CA MET A 61 -20.47 -9.20 -7.04
C MET A 61 -21.07 -10.60 -6.80
N ASN A 62 -21.65 -10.85 -5.62
CA ASN A 62 -22.24 -12.16 -5.26
C ASN A 62 -23.35 -12.62 -6.23
N SER A 63 -24.08 -11.68 -6.84
CA SER A 63 -25.17 -11.96 -7.79
C SER A 63 -24.76 -11.77 -9.26
N VAL A 64 -23.51 -11.39 -9.52
CA VAL A 64 -23.03 -11.06 -10.88
C VAL A 64 -22.43 -12.31 -11.51
N LYS A 65 -22.99 -12.75 -12.64
CA LYS A 65 -22.39 -13.82 -13.45
C LYS A 65 -21.03 -13.37 -13.95
N THR A 66 -19.97 -14.07 -13.53
CA THR A 66 -18.58 -13.76 -13.92
C THR A 66 -17.85 -15.03 -14.33
N ARG A 67 -16.72 -14.86 -15.02
CA ARG A 67 -15.81 -15.95 -15.39
C ARG A 67 -14.42 -15.59 -14.89
N VAL A 68 -13.74 -16.57 -14.29
CA VAL A 68 -12.34 -16.45 -13.87
C VAL A 68 -11.56 -17.57 -14.54
N VAL A 69 -10.44 -17.23 -15.17
CA VAL A 69 -9.51 -18.21 -15.74
C VAL A 69 -8.25 -18.22 -14.88
N GLY A 70 -7.91 -19.39 -14.32
CA GLY A 70 -6.79 -19.54 -13.41
C GLY A 70 -7.04 -18.94 -12.03
N GLN A 71 -5.97 -18.45 -11.39
CA GLN A 71 -6.00 -17.92 -10.02
C GLN A 71 -5.68 -16.43 -9.99
N LEU A 72 -6.38 -15.67 -9.15
CA LEU A 72 -6.18 -14.22 -8.98
C LEU A 72 -5.23 -13.89 -7.82
N LYS A 73 -4.16 -14.68 -7.66
CA LYS A 73 -3.21 -14.57 -6.52
C LYS A 73 -2.68 -13.14 -6.30
N ASN A 74 -2.31 -12.45 -7.38
CA ASN A 74 -1.83 -11.07 -7.28
C ASN A 74 -2.95 -10.10 -6.91
N THR A 75 -4.16 -10.31 -7.40
CA THR A 75 -5.33 -9.49 -7.06
C THR A 75 -5.69 -9.64 -5.57
N ASP A 76 -5.66 -10.86 -5.06
CA ASP A 76 -5.86 -11.13 -3.63
C ASP A 76 -4.76 -10.49 -2.79
N ASN A 77 -3.50 -10.64 -3.19
CA ASN A 77 -2.37 -10.00 -2.51
C ASN A 77 -2.48 -8.46 -2.53
N VAL A 78 -2.91 -7.87 -3.65
CA VAL A 78 -3.20 -6.43 -3.73
C VAL A 78 -4.31 -6.03 -2.75
N MET A 79 -5.41 -6.77 -2.73
CA MET A 79 -6.52 -6.53 -1.82
C MET A 79 -6.12 -6.65 -0.34
N GLU A 80 -5.16 -7.50 0.01
CA GLU A 80 -4.77 -7.80 1.39
C GLU A 80 -3.58 -6.97 1.87
N ASN A 81 -2.67 -6.58 0.98
CA ASN A 81 -1.35 -6.07 1.37
C ASN A 81 -0.95 -4.75 0.71
N VAL A 82 -1.72 -4.25 -0.27
CA VAL A 82 -1.42 -2.98 -0.95
C VAL A 82 -2.30 -1.84 -0.44
N PHE A 83 -1.69 -0.68 -0.33
CA PHE A 83 -2.31 0.61 -0.14
C PHE A 83 -1.47 1.66 -0.90
N TRP A 84 -1.94 2.90 -0.99
CA TRP A 84 -1.17 3.98 -1.59
C TRP A 84 -1.21 5.25 -0.74
N ILE A 85 -0.17 6.06 -0.90
CA ILE A 85 -0.03 7.40 -0.31
C ILE A 85 -0.02 8.47 -1.41
N GLY A 86 -0.34 9.71 -1.04
CA GLY A 86 -0.41 10.82 -1.98
C GLY A 86 0.96 11.27 -2.52
N VAL A 87 1.00 11.61 -3.81
CA VAL A 87 2.13 12.27 -4.49
C VAL A 87 1.67 13.49 -5.30
N GLN A 88 0.54 14.07 -4.90
CA GLN A 88 -0.07 15.19 -5.60
C GLN A 88 0.80 16.47 -5.55
N PRO A 89 0.68 17.36 -6.55
CA PRO A 89 1.61 18.49 -6.73
C PRO A 89 1.74 19.44 -5.54
N ASN A 90 0.70 19.57 -4.71
CA ASN A 90 0.72 20.50 -3.57
C ASN A 90 1.47 19.94 -2.34
N LEU A 91 2.01 18.73 -2.39
CA LEU A 91 2.85 18.22 -1.31
C LEU A 91 4.21 18.93 -1.35
N THR A 92 4.57 19.57 -0.24
CA THR A 92 5.88 20.22 -0.11
C THR A 92 6.98 19.19 0.16
N SER A 93 8.24 19.61 0.06
CA SER A 93 9.39 18.77 0.41
C SER A 93 9.38 18.37 1.88
N GLU A 94 8.96 19.26 2.77
CA GLU A 94 8.84 19.03 4.22
C GLU A 94 7.77 17.99 4.52
N MET A 95 6.61 18.05 3.83
CA MET A 95 5.57 17.05 3.97
C MET A 95 6.04 15.66 3.50
N ARG A 96 6.76 15.60 2.37
CA ARG A 96 7.35 14.33 1.89
C ARG A 96 8.39 13.79 2.87
N LYS A 97 9.27 14.65 3.38
CA LYS A 97 10.26 14.29 4.39
C LYS A 97 9.59 13.75 5.65
N TYR A 98 8.56 14.44 6.15
CA TYR A 98 7.80 13.98 7.30
C TYR A 98 7.25 12.57 7.08
N VAL A 99 6.64 12.29 5.93
CA VAL A 99 6.15 10.96 5.59
C VAL A 99 7.28 9.93 5.67
N VAL A 100 8.41 10.17 5.01
CA VAL A 100 9.57 9.26 5.02
C VAL A 100 10.07 9.02 6.45
N ASP A 101 10.25 10.07 7.24
CA ASP A 101 10.70 9.98 8.63
C ASP A 101 9.73 9.14 9.48
N GLN A 102 8.41 9.26 9.25
CA GLN A 102 7.41 8.45 9.94
C GLN A 102 7.45 6.97 9.55
N PHE A 103 7.75 6.64 8.28
CA PHE A 103 7.97 5.25 7.88
C PHE A 103 9.18 4.67 8.62
N TYR A 104 10.31 5.40 8.67
CA TYR A 104 11.49 4.96 9.45
C TYR A 104 11.14 4.73 10.91
N ASN A 105 10.55 5.71 11.58
CA ASN A 105 10.13 5.58 12.97
C ASN A 105 9.30 4.31 13.19
N ILE A 106 8.26 4.08 12.38
CA ILE A 106 7.38 2.91 12.54
C ILE A 106 8.14 1.58 12.45
N PHE A 107 9.10 1.47 11.53
CA PHE A 107 9.88 0.25 11.32
C PHE A 107 11.07 0.12 12.27
N ASP A 108 11.64 1.22 12.77
CA ASP A 108 12.69 1.20 13.79
C ASP A 108 12.11 0.82 15.16
N TYR A 109 10.95 1.38 15.54
CA TYR A 109 10.21 0.97 16.74
C TYR A 109 9.86 -0.53 16.74
N SER A 110 9.63 -1.13 15.57
CA SER A 110 9.31 -2.56 15.47
C SER A 110 10.49 -3.49 15.80
N ASN A 111 11.73 -2.98 15.83
CA ASN A 111 12.89 -3.75 16.28
C ASN A 111 13.06 -3.75 17.80
N HIS A 112 12.29 -2.94 18.55
CA HIS A 112 12.39 -2.80 20.00
C HIS A 112 11.22 -3.45 20.76
N THR A 113 10.28 -4.08 20.07
CA THR A 113 9.17 -4.83 20.69
C THR A 113 9.24 -6.27 20.21
N VAL A 114 10.09 -7.06 20.87
CA VAL A 114 10.08 -8.53 20.86
C VAL A 114 9.79 -8.96 22.29
#